data_AF-D6PJU8-F1
#
_entry.id   AF-D6PJU8-F1
#
_cell.length_a   1.000
_cell.length_b   1.000
_cell.length_c   1.000
_cell.angle_alpha   90.00
_cell.angle_beta   90.00
_cell.angle_gamma   90.00
#
_symmetry.space_group_name_H-M   'P 1'
#
loop_
_entity.id
_entity.type
_entity.pdbx_description
1 polymer ?
#
loop_
_entity_poly.entity_id
_entity_poly.type
_entity_poly.pdbx_seq_one_letter_code
_entity_poly.pdbx_strand_id
1 'polypeptide(L)'
;MASIVDICNGALNQLGASTILTLTEDSKNARLCNARYTQVRDSLFRSHPWNCLIKRVELAKDTATPSWGFSYQFTLPADCLRVLTILNYDYDYKIEGRKIVANHGTVKIQYVSRIDDPNQYMYNLFQDN
;
A
#
# COMPACT_ATOMS: atom_id res chain seq x y z
N MET A 1 -13.78 -8.97 -15.37
CA MET A 1 -13.39 -7.92 -14.42
C MET A 1 -12.91 -8.63 -13.18
N ALA A 2 -11.73 -8.29 -12.64
CA ALA A 2 -11.25 -8.94 -11.44
C ALA A 2 -12.08 -8.45 -10.24
N SER A 3 -12.66 -9.38 -9.48
CA SER A 3 -13.29 -9.08 -8.19
C SER A 3 -12.53 -9.77 -7.06
N ILE A 4 -12.68 -9.25 -5.84
CA ILE A 4 -12.13 -9.90 -4.65
C ILE A 4 -12.70 -11.32 -4.50
N VAL A 5 -13.99 -11.49 -4.81
CA VAL A 5 -14.67 -12.79 -4.78
C VAL A 5 -14.02 -13.76 -5.77
N ASP A 6 -13.69 -13.34 -6.98
CA ASP A 6 -13.03 -14.20 -7.98
C ASP A 6 -11.64 -14.64 -7.53
N ILE A 7 -10.87 -13.73 -6.90
CA ILE A 7 -9.55 -14.06 -6.34
C ILE A 7 -9.69 -15.10 -5.22
N CYS A 8 -10.65 -14.90 -4.32
CA CYS A 8 -10.94 -15.85 -3.24
C CYS A 8 -11.40 -17.21 -3.78
N ASN A 9 -12.30 -17.23 -4.78
CA ASN A 9 -12.77 -18.45 -5.42
C ASN A 9 -11.65 -19.18 -6.16
N GLY A 10 -10.73 -18.47 -6.81
CA GLY A 10 -9.53 -19.04 -7.41
C GLY A 10 -8.68 -19.78 -6.37
N ALA A 11 -8.50 -19.22 -5.18
CA ALA A 11 -7.78 -19.86 -4.08
C ALA A 11 -8.56 -21.06 -3.49
N LEU A 12 -9.88 -20.92 -3.29
CA LEU A 12 -10.73 -22.00 -2.77
C LEU A 12 -10.73 -23.22 -3.71
N ASN A 13 -10.78 -22.99 -5.02
CA ASN A 13 -10.70 -24.05 -6.03
C ASN A 13 -9.36 -24.82 -5.95
N GLN A 14 -8.24 -24.11 -5.74
CA GLN A 14 -6.93 -24.76 -5.55
C GLN A 14 -6.87 -25.63 -4.28
N LEU A 15 -7.69 -25.33 -3.28
CA LEU A 15 -7.81 -26.09 -2.05
C LEU A 15 -8.89 -27.19 -2.11
N GLY A 16 -9.63 -27.30 -3.22
CA GLY A 16 -10.77 -28.22 -3.34
C GLY A 16 -11.99 -27.84 -2.49
N ALA A 17 -12.10 -26.58 -2.08
CA ALA A 17 -13.20 -26.06 -1.27
C ALA A 17 -14.32 -25.47 -2.15
N SER A 18 -15.55 -25.43 -1.61
CA SER A 18 -16.69 -24.81 -2.28
C SER A 18 -16.50 -23.30 -2.44
N THR A 19 -16.86 -22.80 -3.62
CA THR A 19 -16.84 -21.36 -3.95
C THR A 19 -17.91 -20.59 -3.17
N ILE A 20 -17.73 -19.27 -3.12
CA ILE A 20 -18.62 -18.31 -2.48
C ILE A 20 -19.23 -17.37 -3.52
N LEU A 21 -20.44 -16.85 -3.26
CA LEU A 21 -21.07 -15.84 -4.12
C LEU A 21 -20.71 -14.42 -3.66
N THR A 22 -20.59 -14.22 -2.34
CA THR A 22 -20.20 -12.93 -1.75
C THR A 22 -19.27 -13.14 -0.57
N LEU A 23 -18.50 -12.12 -0.18
CA LEU A 23 -17.68 -12.18 1.03
C LEU A 23 -18.49 -12.08 2.33
N THR A 24 -19.76 -11.70 2.23
CA THR A 24 -20.66 -11.45 3.38
C THR A 24 -21.69 -12.56 3.57
N GLU A 25 -21.71 -13.58 2.72
CA GLU A 25 -22.61 -14.73 2.91
C GLU A 25 -22.23 -15.52 4.17
N ASP A 26 -23.21 -16.22 4.74
CA ASP A 26 -23.01 -17.03 5.95
C ASP A 26 -22.40 -18.40 5.61
N SER A 27 -21.17 -18.37 5.08
CA SER A 27 -20.36 -19.56 4.85
C SER A 27 -19.02 -19.45 5.58
N LYS A 28 -18.50 -20.60 6.02
CA LYS A 28 -17.17 -20.65 6.67
C LYS A 28 -16.09 -20.08 5.75
N ASN A 29 -16.17 -20.38 4.46
CA ASN A 29 -15.22 -19.93 3.44
C ASN A 29 -15.29 -18.41 3.26
N ALA A 30 -16.49 -17.83 3.16
CA ALA A 30 -16.65 -16.38 3.01
C ALA A 30 -16.09 -15.62 4.22
N ARG A 31 -16.39 -16.07 5.44
CA ARG A 31 -15.83 -15.47 6.67
C ARG A 31 -14.31 -15.52 6.70
N LEU A 32 -13.71 -16.66 6.32
CA LEU A 32 -12.26 -16.80 6.31
C LEU A 32 -11.60 -15.90 5.26
N CYS A 33 -12.14 -15.90 4.03
CA CYS A 33 -11.69 -15.04 2.95
C CYS A 33 -11.78 -13.57 3.33
N ASN A 34 -12.93 -13.13 3.86
CA ASN A 34 -13.14 -11.74 4.28
C ASN A 34 -12.16 -11.32 5.40
N ALA A 35 -11.91 -12.20 6.38
CA ALA A 35 -11.01 -11.92 7.49
C ALA A 35 -9.52 -11.84 7.08
N ARG A 36 -9.12 -12.55 6.02
CA ARG A 36 -7.70 -12.70 5.65
C ARG A 36 -7.27 -11.90 4.43
N TYR A 37 -8.18 -11.66 3.49
CA TYR A 37 -7.84 -11.09 2.18
C TYR A 37 -7.05 -9.79 2.30
N THR A 38 -7.53 -8.83 3.09
CA THR A 38 -6.90 -7.51 3.24
C THR A 38 -5.49 -7.61 3.84
N GLN A 39 -5.30 -8.45 4.85
CA GLN A 39 -4.00 -8.67 5.50
C GLN A 39 -2.99 -9.30 4.53
N VAL A 40 -3.39 -10.33 3.80
CA VAL A 40 -2.52 -11.03 2.84
C VAL A 40 -2.16 -10.12 1.69
N ARG A 41 -3.13 -9.41 1.12
CA ARG A 41 -2.93 -8.43 0.04
C ARG A 41 -1.93 -7.36 0.46
N ASP A 42 -2.15 -6.70 1.59
CA ASP A 42 -1.27 -5.63 2.06
C ASP A 42 0.15 -6.14 2.36
N SER A 43 0.28 -7.38 2.82
CA SER A 43 1.59 -8.03 3.05
C SER A 43 2.32 -8.29 1.73
N LEU A 44 1.61 -8.79 0.72
CA LEU A 44 2.15 -9.00 -0.62
C LEU A 44 2.58 -7.68 -1.27
N PHE A 45 1.78 -6.63 -1.13
CA PHE A 45 2.10 -5.30 -1.67
C PHE A 45 3.39 -4.74 -1.06
N ARG A 46 3.62 -4.99 0.24
CA ARG A 46 4.87 -4.58 0.91
C ARG A 46 6.08 -5.43 0.53
N SER A 47 5.90 -6.64 0.01
CA SER A 47 7.02 -7.56 -0.25
C SER A 47 7.92 -7.09 -1.40
N HIS A 48 7.34 -6.47 -2.43
CA HIS A 48 8.06 -6.08 -3.65
C HIS A 48 7.54 -4.73 -4.19
N PRO A 49 8.37 -3.88 -4.80
CA PRO A 49 7.92 -2.64 -5.43
C PRO A 49 7.22 -2.91 -6.77
N TRP A 50 5.99 -3.41 -6.73
CA TRP A 50 5.16 -3.66 -7.93
C TRP A 50 4.82 -2.36 -8.65
N ASN A 51 5.09 -2.27 -9.97
CA ASN A 51 4.90 -1.04 -10.77
C ASN A 51 3.50 -0.43 -10.66
N CYS A 52 2.45 -1.24 -10.62
CA CYS A 52 1.06 -0.78 -10.48
C CYS A 52 0.76 -0.13 -9.13
N LEU A 53 1.57 -0.38 -8.10
CA LEU A 53 1.35 0.14 -6.75
C LEU A 53 2.25 1.35 -6.44
N ILE A 54 3.22 1.66 -7.30
CA ILE A 54 4.17 2.74 -7.07
C ILE A 54 3.51 4.09 -7.35
N LYS A 55 3.55 4.98 -6.37
CA LYS A 55 3.14 6.39 -6.53
C LYS A 55 4.28 7.33 -6.18
N ARG A 56 4.27 8.50 -6.83
CA ARG A 56 5.16 9.63 -6.54
C ARG A 56 4.34 10.80 -6.04
N VAL A 57 4.79 11.41 -4.96
CA VAL A 57 4.09 12.56 -4.37
C VAL A 57 5.08 13.53 -3.74
N GLU A 58 4.75 14.81 -3.80
CA GLU A 58 5.38 15.85 -3.00
C GLU A 58 4.55 16.08 -1.74
N LEU A 59 5.18 15.92 -0.58
CA LEU A 59 4.49 16.04 0.70
C LEU A 59 4.39 17.49 1.12
N ALA A 60 3.18 17.89 1.55
CA ALA A 60 2.98 19.16 2.22
C ALA A 60 3.62 19.11 3.62
N LYS A 61 4.28 20.21 3.99
CA LYS A 61 4.84 20.42 5.33
C LYS A 61 3.70 20.57 6.34
N ASP A 62 3.80 19.86 7.46
CA ASP A 62 2.86 20.05 8.56
C ASP A 62 3.07 21.41 9.26
N THR A 63 2.04 21.91 9.92
CA THR A 63 2.15 23.10 10.78
C THR A 63 2.85 22.81 12.11
N ALA A 64 2.68 21.58 12.63
CA ALA A 64 3.38 21.10 13.81
C ALA A 64 4.84 20.76 13.47
N THR A 65 5.75 20.96 14.42
CA THR A 65 7.17 20.63 14.28
C THR A 65 7.58 19.53 15.26
N PRO A 66 8.66 18.77 14.95
CA PRO A 66 9.25 17.82 15.89
C PRO A 66 9.70 18.51 17.18
N SER A 67 9.64 17.79 18.30
CA SER A 67 10.04 18.36 19.60
C SER A 67 11.52 18.71 19.68
N TRP A 68 12.38 17.99 18.96
CA TRP A 68 13.83 18.25 18.86
C TRP A 68 14.44 17.53 17.64
N GLY A 69 15.68 17.89 17.29
CA GLY A 69 16.49 17.19 16.27
C GLY A 69 16.24 17.63 14.83
N PHE A 70 14.99 17.71 14.39
CA PHE A 70 14.61 18.11 13.04
C PHE A 70 13.74 19.37 13.02
N SER A 71 13.88 20.15 11.95
CA SER A 71 13.17 21.43 11.80
C SER A 71 11.74 21.29 11.30
N TYR A 72 11.45 20.24 10.51
CA TYR A 72 10.17 20.04 9.83
C TYR A 72 9.70 18.59 9.90
N GLN A 73 8.39 18.40 9.75
CA GLN A 73 7.78 17.09 9.61
C GLN A 73 6.73 17.07 8.47
N PHE A 74 6.50 15.89 7.93
CA PHE A 74 5.64 15.65 6.78
C PHE A 74 4.79 14.41 7.02
N THR A 75 3.49 14.50 6.72
CA THR A 75 2.56 13.37 6.88
C THR A 75 2.62 12.41 5.69
N LEU A 76 2.82 11.12 5.94
CA LEU A 76 2.71 10.10 4.90
C LEU A 76 1.25 9.94 4.43
N PRO A 77 1.02 9.82 3.10
CA PRO A 77 -0.32 9.58 2.54
C PRO A 77 -1.01 8.38 3.19
N ALA A 78 -2.32 8.46 3.41
CA ALA A 78 -3.11 7.41 4.09
C ALA A 78 -2.94 6.02 3.45
N ASP A 79 -2.80 5.97 2.12
CA ASP A 79 -2.59 4.77 1.33
C ASP A 79 -1.13 4.28 1.33
N CYS A 80 -0.18 4.99 1.93
CA CYS A 80 1.22 4.58 1.95
C CYS A 80 1.45 3.33 2.81
N LEU A 81 1.86 2.24 2.16
CA LEU A 81 2.22 0.96 2.78
C LEU A 81 3.71 0.86 3.11
N ARG A 82 4.57 1.44 2.26
CA ARG A 82 6.03 1.44 2.41
C ARG A 82 6.66 2.56 1.56
N VAL A 83 7.55 3.36 2.14
CA VAL A 83 8.37 4.33 1.38
C VAL A 83 9.52 3.59 0.70
N LEU A 84 9.76 3.88 -0.58
CA LEU A 84 10.83 3.28 -1.38
C LEU A 84 12.02 4.22 -1.54
N THR A 85 11.75 5.48 -1.87
CA THR A 85 12.79 6.47 -2.18
C THR A 85 12.32 7.85 -1.78
N ILE A 86 13.26 8.68 -1.33
CA ILE A 86 13.08 10.12 -1.14
C ILE A 86 14.03 10.80 -2.14
N LEU A 87 13.52 11.73 -2.95
CA LEU A 87 14.19 12.26 -4.16
C LEU A 87 15.54 12.93 -3.89
N ASN A 88 15.88 13.22 -2.63
CA ASN A 88 17.16 13.78 -2.23
C ASN A 88 17.69 13.00 -1.03
N TYR A 89 18.40 11.90 -1.31
CA TYR A 89 18.92 10.97 -0.29
C TYR A 89 19.94 11.63 0.66
N ASP A 90 20.66 12.65 0.18
CA ASP A 90 21.73 13.33 0.93
C ASP A 90 21.21 14.28 2.03
N TYR A 91 19.89 14.44 2.16
CA TYR A 91 19.31 15.21 3.25
C TYR A 91 19.14 14.36 4.50
N ASP A 92 19.48 14.93 5.66
CA ASP A 92 19.16 14.32 6.94
C ASP A 92 17.64 14.20 7.09
N TYR A 93 17.13 12.97 6.98
CA TYR A 93 15.74 12.63 7.24
C TYR A 93 15.62 11.36 8.08
N LYS A 94 14.50 11.23 8.79
CA LYS A 94 14.07 9.98 9.40
C LYS A 94 12.60 9.74 9.13
N ILE A 95 12.24 8.46 9.05
CA ILE A 95 10.85 8.03 8.97
C ILE A 95 10.44 7.54 10.37
N GLU A 96 9.45 8.19 10.96
CA GLU A 96 8.99 7.94 12.33
C GLU A 96 7.48 7.72 12.30
N GLY A 97 7.05 6.48 12.54
CA GLY A 97 5.64 6.11 12.44
C GLY A 97 5.06 6.42 11.05
N ARG A 98 4.09 7.34 10.99
CA ARG A 98 3.47 7.81 9.74
C ARG A 98 3.97 9.20 9.31
N LYS A 99 5.14 9.61 9.78
CA LYS A 99 5.75 10.90 9.49
C LYS A 99 7.14 10.74 8.90
N ILE A 100 7.55 11.71 8.10
CA ILE A 100 8.95 11.94 7.74
C ILE A 100 9.37 13.22 8.44
N VAL A 101 10.46 13.17 9.19
CA VAL A 101 11.09 14.35 9.80
C VAL A 101 12.35 14.69 9.01
N ALA A 102 12.55 15.98 8.72
CA ALA A 102 13.67 16.45 7.91
C ALA A 102 14.03 17.90 8.23
N ASN A 103 15.24 18.31 7.85
CA ASN A 103 15.71 19.70 7.98
C ASN A 103 15.43 20.57 6.74
N HIS A 104 14.72 20.03 5.75
CA HIS A 104 14.39 20.73 4.50
C HIS A 104 12.89 20.91 4.34
N GLY A 105 12.48 22.02 3.71
CA GLY A 105 11.08 22.41 3.58
C GLY A 105 10.28 21.65 2.52
N THR A 106 10.95 20.83 1.68
CA THR A 106 10.32 20.07 0.60
C THR A 106 10.78 18.62 0.62
N VAL A 107 9.81 17.69 0.55
CA VAL A 107 10.07 16.25 0.53
C VAL A 107 9.25 15.62 -0.58
N LYS A 108 9.93 15.00 -1.54
CA LYS A 108 9.30 14.22 -2.62
C LYS A 108 9.63 12.75 -2.43
N ILE A 109 8.60 11.90 -2.44
CA ILE A 109 8.75 10.48 -2.16
C ILE A 109 8.23 9.63 -3.31
N GLN A 110 8.83 8.45 -3.45
CA GLN A 110 8.28 7.31 -4.16
C GLN A 110 7.90 6.26 -3.12
N TYR A 111 6.68 5.74 -3.19
CA TYR A 111 6.15 4.81 -2.19
C TYR A 111 5.24 3.74 -2.82
N VAL A 112 5.11 2.61 -2.12
CA VAL A 112 4.10 1.59 -2.41
C VAL A 112 2.78 2.02 -1.79
N SER A 113 1.77 2.22 -2.63
CA SER A 113 0.41 2.57 -2.25
C SER A 113 -0.48 1.34 -2.05
N ARG A 114 -1.48 1.47 -1.18
CA ARG A 114 -2.58 0.54 -1.03
C ARG A 114 -3.61 0.82 -2.11
N ILE A 115 -3.82 -0.14 -2.99
CA ILE A 115 -4.87 -0.10 -4.01
C ILE A 115 -5.92 -1.14 -3.65
N ASP A 116 -7.17 -0.69 -3.49
CA ASP A 116 -8.27 -1.57 -3.09
C ASP A 116 -9.02 -2.17 -4.29
N ASP A 117 -8.93 -1.55 -5.46
CA ASP A 117 -9.57 -2.03 -6.69
C ASP A 117 -8.70 -3.11 -7.38
N PRO A 118 -9.19 -4.36 -7.47
CA PRO A 118 -8.43 -5.45 -8.09
C PRO A 118 -8.12 -5.25 -9.57
N ASN A 119 -8.90 -4.44 -10.28
CA ASN A 119 -8.69 -4.20 -11.71
C ASN A 119 -7.42 -3.39 -11.97
N GLN A 120 -6.94 -2.64 -10.99
CA GLN A 120 -5.72 -1.84 -11.09
C GLN A 120 -4.46 -2.65 -10.84
N TYR A 121 -4.56 -3.91 -10.36
CA TYR A 121 -3.39 -4.74 -10.06
C TYR A 121 -2.62 -5.15 -11.33
N MET A 122 -3.31 -5.25 -12.47
CA MET A 122 -2.72 -5.74 -13.74
C MET A 122 -2.41 -4.62 -14.74
N TYR A 123 -2.84 -3.38 -14.50
CA TYR A 123 -2.78 -2.30 -15.49
C TYR A 123 -1.34 -1.92 -15.92
N ASN A 124 -0.33 -2.23 -15.09
CA ASN A 124 1.07 -1.82 -15.35
C ASN A 124 2.07 -3.00 -15.38
N LEU A 125 1.62 -4.23 -15.66
CA LEU A 125 2.55 -5.38 -15.80
C LEU A 125 3.25 -5.47 -17.16
N PHE A 126 2.84 -4.67 -18.16
CA PHE A 126 3.32 -4.76 -19.55
C PHE A 126 3.96 -3.48 -20.11
N GLN A 127 4.41 -2.55 -19.27
CA GLN A 127 5.26 -1.46 -19.74
C GLN A 127 6.68 -1.66 -19.24
N ASP A 128 7.36 -2.63 -19.83
CA ASP A 128 8.80 -2.55 -20.02
C ASP A 128 9.03 -1.67 -21.27
N ASN A 129 9.96 -0.72 -21.16
CA ASN A 129 10.35 0.26 -22.18
C ASN A 129 10.44 -0.27 -23.62
#